data_AF-A0A7S3TS87-F1
#
_entry.id   AF-A0A7S3TS87-F1
#
_cell.length_a   1.000
_cell.length_b   1.000
_cell.length_c   1.000
_cell.angle_alpha   90.00
_cell.angle_beta   90.00
_cell.angle_gamma   90.00
#
_symmetry.space_group_name_H-M   'P 1'
#
loop_
_entity.id
_entity.type
_entity.pdbx_description
1 polymer ?
#
loop_
_entity_poly.entity_id
_entity_poly.type
_entity_poly.pdbx_seq_one_letter_code
_entity_poly.pdbx_strand_id
1 'polypeptide(L)'
;TKSARYKARQRLRDSAQRAPPPDVTPARALSLRRGREAAAQGSSMAPDLMETEDCCPLCMEDLDITERNFWPCKCGYQICLFCYRHIKEDLNGLCPACRTPYDDANVKLVTPDPQEMKKMQAEKKAREAKERKEQAAREAKEKREAEMRTRQEAQGHARTAAQAASGPSSAAGGAGVPGSSNGA
;
A
#
# COMPACT_ATOMS: atom_id res chain seq x y z
N THR A 1 -13.19 -45.70 -43.80
CA THR A 1 -11.79 -45.35 -43.43
C THR A 1 -11.74 -43.93 -42.86
N LYS A 2 -10.94 -43.69 -41.81
CA LYS A 2 -10.82 -42.38 -41.11
C LYS A 2 -10.49 -41.19 -42.05
N SER A 3 -9.92 -41.49 -43.22
CA SER A 3 -9.57 -40.54 -44.29
C SER A 3 -10.76 -39.78 -44.89
N ALA A 4 -11.93 -40.40 -45.08
CA ALA A 4 -13.07 -39.74 -45.72
C ALA A 4 -13.71 -38.66 -44.83
N ARG A 5 -13.83 -38.93 -43.52
CA ARG A 5 -14.35 -37.97 -42.54
C ARG A 5 -13.40 -36.78 -42.34
N TYR A 6 -12.09 -37.03 -42.40
CA TYR A 6 -11.08 -35.97 -42.31
C TYR A 6 -11.14 -35.04 -43.53
N LYS A 7 -11.21 -35.60 -44.75
CA LYS A 7 -11.35 -34.82 -45.99
C LYS A 7 -12.66 -34.01 -46.03
N ALA A 8 -13.77 -34.55 -45.49
CA ALA A 8 -15.03 -33.81 -45.38
C ALA A 8 -14.93 -32.62 -44.42
N ARG A 9 -14.29 -32.80 -43.25
CA ARG A 9 -14.03 -31.71 -42.29
C ARG A 9 -13.11 -30.63 -42.87
N GLN A 10 -12.12 -31.02 -43.66
CA GLN A 10 -11.20 -30.06 -44.28
C GLN A 10 -11.90 -29.21 -45.34
N ARG A 11 -12.77 -29.80 -46.16
CA ARG A 11 -13.60 -29.06 -47.13
C ARG A 11 -14.57 -28.08 -46.46
N LEU A 12 -15.16 -28.45 -45.32
CA LEU A 12 -16.02 -27.54 -44.54
C LEU A 12 -15.25 -26.34 -43.99
N ARG A 13 -13.99 -26.54 -43.57
CA ARG A 13 -13.11 -25.47 -43.08
C ARG A 13 -12.68 -24.53 -44.21
N ASP A 14 -12.30 -25.07 -45.37
CA ASP A 14 -11.97 -24.28 -46.56
C ASP A 14 -13.17 -23.46 -47.07
N SER A 15 -14.38 -24.04 -47.08
CA SER A 15 -15.61 -23.30 -47.44
C SER A 15 -15.93 -22.17 -46.47
N ALA A 16 -15.64 -22.31 -45.17
CA ALA A 16 -15.87 -21.26 -44.17
C ALA A 16 -14.88 -20.08 -44.31
N GLN A 17 -13.68 -20.31 -44.84
CA GLN A 17 -12.66 -19.26 -45.04
C GLN A 17 -12.93 -18.38 -46.27
N ARG A 18 -13.91 -18.73 -47.11
CA ARG A 18 -14.30 -17.97 -48.30
C ARG A 18 -15.54 -17.10 -48.09
N ALA A 19 -16.09 -17.05 -46.88
CA ALA A 19 -17.21 -16.16 -46.55
C ALA A 19 -16.71 -14.71 -46.42
N PRO A 20 -17.26 -13.72 -47.15
CA PRO A 20 -16.93 -12.33 -46.93
C PRO A 20 -17.38 -11.90 -45.51
N PRO A 21 -16.67 -10.95 -44.86
CA PRO A 21 -17.07 -10.46 -43.54
C PRO A 21 -18.47 -9.83 -43.60
N PRO A 22 -19.25 -9.88 -42.50
CA PRO A 22 -20.55 -9.23 -42.47
C PRO A 22 -20.37 -7.72 -42.70
N ASP A 23 -21.13 -7.18 -43.64
CA ASP A 23 -21.06 -5.80 -44.11
C ASP A 23 -21.19 -4.81 -42.93
N VAL A 24 -20.08 -4.17 -42.56
CA VAL A 24 -20.04 -3.13 -41.52
C VAL A 24 -20.39 -1.81 -42.17
N THR A 25 -21.69 -1.52 -42.25
CA THR A 25 -22.14 -0.22 -42.77
C THR A 25 -21.66 0.93 -41.86
N PRO A 26 -21.30 2.09 -42.42
CA PRO A 26 -20.76 3.21 -41.65
C PRO A 26 -21.72 3.75 -40.57
N ALA A 27 -23.04 3.55 -40.74
CA ALA A 27 -24.04 3.92 -39.75
C ALA A 27 -23.93 3.10 -38.44
N ARG A 28 -23.59 1.80 -38.53
CA ARG A 28 -23.42 0.94 -37.36
C ARG A 28 -22.14 1.28 -36.59
N ALA A 29 -21.08 1.71 -37.28
CA ALA A 29 -19.82 2.14 -36.66
C ALA A 29 -19.98 3.43 -35.82
N LEU A 30 -20.84 4.36 -36.22
CA LEU A 30 -21.11 5.61 -35.49
C LEU A 30 -21.97 5.38 -34.22
N SER A 31 -22.93 4.46 -34.27
CA SER A 31 -23.75 4.10 -33.10
C SER A 31 -22.94 3.42 -31.99
N LEU A 32 -21.94 2.60 -32.33
CA LEU A 32 -21.01 2.03 -31.34
C LEU A 32 -20.06 3.10 -30.74
N ARG A 33 -19.72 4.16 -31.48
CA ARG A 33 -18.88 5.26 -30.97
C ARG A 33 -19.61 6.09 -29.91
N ARG A 34 -20.86 6.50 -30.19
CA ARG A 34 -21.71 7.24 -29.23
C ARG A 34 -21.99 6.45 -27.94
N GLY A 35 -22.07 5.12 -28.03
CA GLY A 35 -22.20 4.25 -26.85
C GLY A 35 -20.94 4.17 -25.98
N ARG A 36 -19.75 4.31 -26.56
CA ARG A 36 -18.47 4.31 -25.80
C ARG A 36 -18.20 5.64 -25.09
N GLU A 37 -18.65 6.76 -25.64
CA GLU A 37 -18.45 8.08 -25.03
C GLU A 37 -19.32 8.30 -23.76
N ALA A 38 -20.49 7.67 -23.70
CA ALA A 38 -21.38 7.74 -22.53
C ALA A 38 -20.90 6.88 -21.32
N ALA A 39 -19.96 5.95 -21.52
CA ALA A 39 -19.41 5.11 -20.45
C ALA A 39 -18.16 5.71 -19.76
N ALA A 40 -17.68 6.86 -20.22
CA ALA A 40 -16.38 7.41 -19.80
C ALA A 40 -16.40 8.27 -18.51
N GLN A 41 -17.54 8.44 -17.83
CA GLN A 41 -17.67 9.37 -16.68
C GLN A 41 -18.08 8.70 -15.36
N GLY A 42 -17.74 7.42 -15.15
CA GLY A 42 -18.20 6.69 -13.95
C GLY A 42 -17.35 5.50 -13.49
N SER A 43 -16.02 5.55 -13.61
CA SER A 43 -15.17 4.55 -12.96
C SER A 43 -13.86 5.16 -12.47
N SER A 44 -13.93 5.80 -11.30
CA SER A 44 -12.77 6.16 -10.48
C SER A 44 -12.59 5.08 -9.41
N MET A 45 -12.09 3.92 -9.80
CA MET A 45 -11.29 2.99 -8.97
C MET A 45 -10.89 1.80 -9.85
N ALA A 46 -9.82 1.98 -10.60
CA ALA A 46 -8.94 0.88 -10.95
C ALA A 46 -7.56 1.21 -10.36
N PRO A 47 -7.35 1.05 -9.04
CA PRO A 47 -6.01 0.78 -8.60
C PRO A 47 -5.67 -0.64 -9.04
N ASP A 48 -4.43 -0.84 -9.47
CA ASP A 48 -3.80 -2.14 -9.67
C ASP A 48 -3.90 -2.84 -11.04
N LEU A 49 -3.38 -2.17 -12.06
CA LEU A 49 -2.78 -2.86 -13.21
C LEU A 49 -1.25 -2.70 -13.20
N MET A 50 -0.63 -2.78 -12.02
CA MET A 50 0.83 -2.73 -11.86
C MET A 50 1.42 -3.82 -10.94
N GLU A 51 0.64 -4.79 -10.46
CA GLU A 51 1.18 -5.92 -9.68
C GLU A 51 1.19 -7.22 -10.50
N THR A 52 1.90 -7.20 -11.64
CA THR A 52 2.24 -8.43 -12.41
C THR A 52 3.74 -8.60 -12.63
N GLU A 53 4.56 -7.63 -12.21
CA GLU A 53 6.02 -7.70 -12.35
C GLU A 53 6.68 -8.55 -11.26
N ASP A 54 5.93 -8.94 -10.22
CA ASP A 54 6.42 -9.68 -9.07
C ASP A 54 5.93 -11.13 -9.00
N CYS A 55 5.27 -11.67 -10.03
CA CYS A 55 4.77 -13.05 -10.01
C CYS A 55 5.56 -13.97 -10.95
N CYS A 56 5.78 -15.22 -10.53
CA CYS A 56 6.41 -16.25 -11.34
C CYS A 56 5.53 -16.60 -12.56
N PRO A 57 6.06 -16.55 -13.79
CA PRO A 57 5.27 -16.79 -15.00
C PRO A 57 4.85 -18.25 -15.20
N LEU A 58 5.32 -19.19 -14.37
CA LEU A 58 5.01 -20.61 -14.47
C LEU A 58 3.90 -21.06 -13.51
N CYS A 59 3.96 -20.61 -12.25
CA CYS A 59 3.01 -21.00 -11.21
C CYS A 59 2.10 -19.85 -10.75
N MET A 60 2.31 -18.62 -11.24
CA MET A 60 1.58 -17.42 -10.82
C MET A 60 1.67 -17.14 -9.31
N GLU A 61 2.72 -17.61 -8.65
CA GLU A 61 3.02 -17.30 -7.25
C GLU A 61 3.88 -16.05 -7.15
N ASP A 62 3.75 -15.32 -6.05
CA ASP A 62 4.52 -14.10 -5.78
C ASP A 62 5.99 -14.43 -5.52
N LEU A 63 6.88 -13.73 -6.22
CA LEU A 63 8.32 -13.81 -6.06
C LEU A 63 8.73 -13.11 -4.77
N ASP A 64 9.36 -13.85 -3.88
CA ASP A 64 9.92 -13.30 -2.65
C ASP A 64 11.16 -12.42 -2.91
N ILE A 65 11.66 -11.75 -1.87
CA ILE A 65 12.85 -10.87 -1.97
C ILE A 65 14.08 -11.63 -2.49
N THR A 66 14.21 -12.93 -2.16
CA THR A 66 15.34 -13.75 -2.60
C THR A 66 15.18 -14.17 -4.06
N GLU A 67 13.96 -14.44 -4.50
CA GLU A 67 13.59 -14.84 -5.86
C GLU A 67 13.67 -13.65 -6.83
N ARG A 68 13.33 -12.44 -6.37
CA ARG A 68 13.53 -11.18 -7.11
C ARG A 68 15.00 -10.91 -7.45
N ASN A 69 15.92 -11.38 -6.60
CA ASN A 69 17.37 -11.27 -6.81
C ASN A 69 18.00 -12.54 -7.42
N PHE A 70 17.19 -13.52 -7.82
CA PHE A 70 17.62 -14.80 -8.38
C PHE A 70 17.44 -14.84 -9.91
N TRP A 71 18.55 -14.97 -10.63
CA TRP A 71 18.57 -15.06 -12.09
C TRP A 71 19.22 -16.37 -12.54
N PRO A 72 18.43 -17.45 -12.77
CA PRO A 72 18.99 -18.76 -13.10
C PRO A 72 19.60 -18.82 -14.50
N CYS A 73 19.23 -17.88 -15.38
CA CYS A 73 19.76 -17.80 -16.74
C CYS A 73 20.17 -16.37 -17.12
N LYS A 74 21.24 -16.25 -17.91
CA LYS A 74 21.77 -14.98 -18.42
C LYS A 74 20.85 -14.28 -19.44
N CYS A 75 19.80 -14.95 -19.91
CA CYS A 75 18.80 -14.36 -20.80
C CYS A 75 17.82 -13.40 -20.09
N GLY A 76 17.85 -13.35 -18.74
CA GLY A 76 16.93 -12.51 -17.97
C GLY A 76 15.54 -13.12 -17.80
N TYR A 77 15.39 -14.44 -17.95
CA TYR A 77 14.13 -15.12 -17.64
C TYR A 77 14.08 -15.50 -16.15
N GLN A 78 13.15 -14.89 -15.42
CA GLN A 78 12.98 -15.06 -13.98
C GLN A 78 11.80 -15.99 -13.68
N ILE A 79 12.00 -16.86 -12.69
CA ILE A 79 11.03 -17.84 -12.18
C ILE A 79 11.29 -18.04 -10.68
N CYS A 80 10.28 -18.50 -9.94
CA CYS A 80 10.44 -18.83 -8.52
C CYS A 80 11.41 -20.00 -8.31
N LEU A 81 11.90 -20.14 -7.07
CA LEU A 81 12.91 -21.14 -6.71
C LEU A 81 12.36 -22.57 -6.85
N PHE A 82 11.08 -22.79 -6.56
CA PHE A 82 10.42 -24.09 -6.71
C PHE A 82 10.34 -24.53 -8.16
N CYS A 83 9.94 -23.62 -9.06
CA CYS A 83 9.88 -23.89 -10.49
C CYS A 83 11.28 -24.15 -11.08
N TYR A 84 12.29 -23.39 -10.66
CA TYR A 84 13.68 -23.66 -11.06
C TYR A 84 14.12 -25.06 -10.65
N ARG A 85 13.87 -25.45 -9.39
CA ARG A 85 14.24 -26.76 -8.85
C ARG A 85 13.55 -27.89 -9.59
N HIS A 86 12.24 -27.77 -9.79
CA HIS A 86 11.45 -28.75 -10.54
C HIS A 86 11.97 -28.92 -11.99
N ILE A 87 12.28 -27.82 -12.68
CA ILE A 87 12.83 -27.90 -14.05
C ILE A 87 14.20 -28.59 -14.06
N LYS A 88 15.02 -28.36 -13.04
CA LYS A 88 16.37 -28.90 -12.94
C LYS A 88 16.39 -30.38 -12.53
N GLU A 89 15.53 -30.78 -11.60
CA GLU A 89 15.52 -32.13 -11.03
C GLU A 89 14.61 -33.10 -11.82
N ASP A 90 13.43 -32.63 -12.25
CA ASP A 90 12.38 -33.49 -12.81
C ASP A 90 12.16 -33.31 -14.33
N LEU A 91 12.67 -32.23 -14.93
CA LEU A 91 12.58 -31.97 -16.37
C LEU A 91 13.97 -32.02 -17.04
N ASN A 92 14.18 -31.17 -18.05
CA ASN A 92 15.36 -31.16 -18.92
C ASN A 92 16.46 -30.21 -18.44
N GLY A 93 16.25 -29.46 -17.36
CA GLY A 93 17.19 -28.47 -16.84
C GLY A 93 17.48 -27.31 -17.80
N LEU A 94 16.60 -27.04 -18.76
CA LEU A 94 16.77 -25.97 -19.75
C LEU A 94 15.87 -24.76 -19.43
N CYS A 95 16.38 -23.56 -19.70
CA CYS A 95 15.59 -22.34 -19.59
C CYS A 95 14.36 -22.36 -20.53
N PRO A 96 13.14 -22.08 -20.05
CA PRO A 96 11.93 -22.03 -20.89
C PRO A 96 11.99 -21.01 -22.03
N ALA A 97 12.71 -19.89 -21.83
CA ALA A 97 12.80 -18.83 -22.82
C ALA A 97 13.88 -19.08 -23.89
N CYS A 98 15.11 -19.37 -23.47
CA CYS A 98 16.27 -19.45 -24.40
C CYS A 98 16.81 -20.86 -24.61
N ARG A 99 16.27 -21.87 -23.91
CA ARG A 99 16.69 -23.27 -23.97
C ARG A 99 18.17 -23.54 -23.63
N THR A 100 18.84 -22.59 -22.99
CA THR A 100 20.19 -22.77 -22.45
C THR A 100 20.12 -23.63 -21.18
N PRO A 101 21.01 -24.62 -21.00
CA PRO A 101 21.06 -25.39 -19.76
C PRO A 101 21.38 -24.49 -18.57
N TYR A 102 20.74 -24.77 -17.44
CA TYR A 102 21.07 -24.13 -16.17
C TYR A 102 22.42 -24.66 -15.67
N ASP A 103 23.44 -23.80 -15.61
CA ASP A 103 24.71 -24.10 -14.96
C ASP A 103 24.68 -23.61 -13.51
N ASP A 104 25.14 -24.44 -12.58
CA ASP A 104 25.33 -24.04 -11.16
C ASP A 104 26.32 -22.88 -11.00
N ALA A 105 27.24 -22.71 -11.96
CA ALA A 105 28.18 -21.58 -12.00
C ALA A 105 27.57 -20.28 -12.55
N ASN A 106 26.40 -20.34 -13.20
CA ASN A 106 25.74 -19.18 -13.81
C ASN A 106 24.62 -18.59 -12.95
N VAL A 107 24.28 -19.21 -11.82
CA VAL A 107 23.38 -18.63 -10.82
C VAL A 107 24.08 -17.42 -10.20
N LYS A 108 23.79 -16.24 -10.74
CA LYS A 108 24.13 -14.99 -10.09
C LYS A 108 23.08 -14.74 -9.03
N LEU A 109 23.36 -15.10 -7.78
CA LEU A 109 22.74 -14.40 -6.66
C LEU A 109 23.30 -12.98 -6.70
N VAL A 110 22.48 -12.04 -7.16
CA VAL A 110 22.83 -10.63 -7.07
C VAL A 110 22.64 -10.26 -5.61
N THR A 111 23.71 -10.43 -4.81
CA THR A 111 23.76 -9.77 -3.51
C THR A 111 23.68 -8.26 -3.76
N PRO A 112 22.80 -7.53 -3.07
CA PRO A 112 22.73 -6.08 -3.21
C PRO A 112 24.13 -5.50 -2.95
N ASP A 113 24.54 -4.55 -3.79
CA ASP A 113 25.89 -3.99 -3.72
C ASP A 113 26.16 -3.48 -2.29
N PRO A 114 27.32 -3.81 -1.68
CA PRO A 114 27.62 -3.41 -0.31
C PRO A 114 27.52 -1.91 -0.05
N GLN A 115 27.61 -1.06 -1.07
CA GLN A 115 27.42 0.39 -0.95
C GLN A 115 25.96 0.77 -0.71
N GLU A 116 25.00 0.13 -1.38
CA GLU A 116 23.58 0.45 -1.24
C GLU A 116 23.04 0.02 0.12
N MET A 117 23.47 -1.15 0.60
CA MET A 117 23.13 -1.63 1.95
C MET A 117 23.65 -0.67 3.04
N LYS A 118 24.86 -0.12 2.88
CA LYS A 118 25.41 0.88 3.80
C LYS A 118 24.64 2.21 3.76
N LYS A 119 24.21 2.66 2.56
CA LYS A 119 23.41 3.88 2.42
C LYS A 119 22.04 3.74 3.08
N MET A 120 21.33 2.63 2.84
CA MET A 120 20.04 2.36 3.50
C MET A 120 20.16 2.27 5.03
N GLN A 121 21.20 1.61 5.54
CA GLN A 121 21.45 1.55 6.99
C GLN A 121 21.80 2.92 7.57
N ALA A 122 22.60 3.72 6.87
CA ALA A 122 22.95 5.07 7.30
C ALA A 122 21.73 5.99 7.31
N GLU A 123 20.86 5.91 6.30
CA GLU A 123 19.63 6.69 6.20
C GLU A 123 18.62 6.29 7.28
N LYS A 124 18.41 4.98 7.50
CA LYS A 124 17.56 4.48 8.58
C LYS A 124 18.06 4.97 9.94
N LYS A 125 19.36 4.84 10.21
CA LYS A 125 19.97 5.31 11.46
C LYS A 125 19.88 6.83 11.62
N ALA A 126 20.01 7.59 10.54
CA ALA A 126 19.84 9.05 10.56
C ALA A 126 18.40 9.44 10.86
N ARG A 127 17.42 8.75 10.26
CA ARG A 127 16.00 8.95 10.52
C ARG A 127 15.64 8.61 11.97
N GLU A 128 16.04 7.46 12.48
CA GLU A 128 15.82 7.05 13.87
C GLU A 128 16.47 8.04 14.86
N ALA A 129 17.69 8.53 14.56
CA ALA A 129 18.35 9.54 15.38
C ALA A 129 17.61 10.89 15.37
N LYS A 130 17.02 11.28 14.23
CA LYS A 130 16.21 12.50 14.11
C LYS A 130 14.89 12.36 14.88
N GLU A 131 14.16 11.27 14.68
CA GLU A 131 12.91 10.96 15.39
C GLU A 131 13.14 10.93 16.91
N ARG A 132 14.23 10.29 17.38
CA ARG A 132 14.59 10.26 18.81
C ARG A 132 14.92 11.64 19.38
N LYS A 133 15.62 12.50 18.63
CA LYS A 133 15.91 13.88 19.05
C LYS A 133 14.64 14.73 19.12
N GLU A 134 13.77 14.59 18.14
CA GLU A 134 12.49 15.31 18.09
C GLU A 134 11.57 14.89 19.23
N GLN A 135 11.49 13.59 19.51
CA GLN A 135 10.72 13.07 20.63
C GLN A 135 11.27 13.54 21.98
N ALA A 136 12.58 13.49 22.19
CA ALA A 136 13.20 14.02 23.41
C ALA A 136 12.96 15.53 23.57
N ALA A 137 12.96 16.30 22.48
CA ALA A 137 12.67 17.73 22.51
C ALA A 137 11.19 18.01 22.86
N ARG A 138 10.27 17.21 22.32
CA ARG A 138 8.83 17.30 22.63
C ARG A 138 8.57 16.96 24.10
N GLU A 139 9.14 15.88 24.60
CA GLU A 139 9.05 15.47 26.01
C GLU A 139 9.65 16.52 26.95
N ALA A 140 10.79 17.11 26.61
CA ALA A 140 11.39 18.18 27.40
C ALA A 140 10.52 19.45 27.44
N LYS A 141 9.88 19.80 26.32
CA LYS A 141 8.95 20.92 26.25
C LYS A 141 7.70 20.67 27.09
N GLU A 142 7.10 19.50 26.95
CA GLU A 142 5.91 19.09 27.72
C GLU A 142 6.19 19.07 29.22
N LYS A 143 7.34 18.52 29.64
CA LYS A 143 7.78 18.54 31.03
C LYS A 143 7.94 19.97 31.57
N ARG A 144 8.54 20.87 30.79
CA ARG A 144 8.71 22.28 31.17
C ARG A 144 7.36 23.01 31.27
N GLU A 145 6.42 22.70 30.40
CA GLU A 145 5.08 23.26 30.42
C GLU A 145 4.27 22.75 31.62
N ALA A 146 4.32 21.45 31.90
CA ALA A 146 3.72 20.85 33.09
C ALA A 146 4.28 21.46 34.37
N GLU A 147 5.60 21.62 34.49
CA GLU A 147 6.25 22.26 35.64
C GLU A 147 5.79 23.71 35.84
N MET A 148 5.70 24.49 34.74
CA MET A 148 5.16 25.85 34.77
C MET A 148 3.70 25.88 35.22
N ARG A 149 2.86 24.94 34.73
CA ARG A 149 1.45 24.83 35.08
C ARG A 149 1.27 24.50 36.57
N THR A 150 2.01 23.51 37.08
CA THR A 150 2.01 23.17 38.51
C THR A 150 2.48 24.35 39.38
N ARG A 151 3.49 25.11 38.93
CA ARG A 151 3.95 26.31 39.64
C ARG A 151 2.91 27.43 39.64
N GLN A 152 2.18 27.63 38.54
CA GLN A 152 1.07 28.61 38.49
C GLN A 152 -0.11 28.18 39.37
N GLU A 153 -0.47 26.89 39.36
CA GLU A 153 -1.52 26.34 40.21
C GLU A 153 -1.19 26.51 41.70
N ALA A 154 0.05 26.23 42.11
CA ALA A 154 0.50 26.44 43.49
C ALA A 154 0.44 27.93 43.91
N GLN A 155 0.82 28.86 43.02
CA GLN A 155 0.71 30.30 43.26
C GLN A 155 -0.76 30.75 43.34
N GLY A 156 -1.64 30.17 42.51
CA GLY A 156 -3.08 30.38 42.56
C GLY A 156 -3.65 29.99 43.93
N HIS A 157 -3.43 28.74 44.35
CA HIS A 157 -3.89 28.25 45.65
C HIS A 157 -3.38 29.08 46.83
N ALA A 158 -2.11 29.50 46.81
CA ALA A 158 -1.54 30.37 47.84
C ALA A 158 -2.23 31.75 47.90
N ARG A 159 -2.57 32.33 46.74
CA ARG A 159 -3.32 33.60 46.66
C ARG A 159 -4.76 33.45 47.16
N THR A 160 -5.46 32.38 46.79
CA THR A 160 -6.83 32.13 47.25
C THR A 160 -6.87 31.88 48.76
N ALA A 161 -5.89 31.16 49.30
CA ALA A 161 -5.74 30.95 50.75
C ALA A 161 -5.48 32.27 51.50
N ALA A 162 -4.64 33.16 50.97
CA ALA A 162 -4.38 34.47 51.56
C ALA A 162 -5.61 35.41 51.52
N GLN A 163 -6.43 35.33 50.46
CA GLN A 163 -7.68 36.07 50.35
C GLN A 163 -8.76 35.57 51.32
N ALA A 164 -8.84 34.25 51.56
CA ALA A 164 -9.75 33.68 52.55
C ALA A 164 -9.37 34.08 54.00
N ALA A 165 -8.07 34.25 54.28
CA ALA A 165 -7.57 34.71 55.58
C ALA A 165 -7.73 36.24 55.80
N SER A 166 -7.96 37.01 54.75
CA SER A 166 -8.15 38.48 54.79
C SER A 166 -9.62 38.91 54.62
N GLY A 167 -10.56 37.98 54.89
CA GLY A 167 -11.99 38.28 54.91
C GLY A 167 -12.33 39.53 55.77
N PRO A 168 -13.27 40.38 55.33
CA PRO A 168 -13.45 41.71 55.88
C PRO A 168 -13.96 41.67 57.32
N SER A 169 -13.18 42.24 58.24
CA SER A 169 -13.69 42.71 59.54
C SER A 169 -14.43 44.04 59.33
N SER A 170 -15.77 44.01 59.26
CA SER A 170 -16.69 45.15 59.52
C SER A 170 -18.13 44.59 59.48
N ALA A 171 -18.81 44.36 60.60
CA ALA A 171 -19.50 45.32 61.47
C ALA A 171 -20.87 45.82 60.92
N ALA A 172 -21.93 45.43 61.66
CA ALA A 172 -23.19 46.12 61.95
C ALA A 172 -24.18 46.53 60.82
N GLY A 173 -25.45 46.14 60.98
CA GLY A 173 -26.58 46.95 60.52
C GLY A 173 -27.88 46.20 60.17
N GLY A 174 -28.88 46.29 61.05
CA GLY A 174 -30.28 46.49 60.64
C GLY A 174 -31.20 45.28 60.49
N ALA A 175 -32.06 45.08 61.48
CA ALA A 175 -33.24 44.25 61.43
C ALA A 175 -34.23 44.72 60.33
N GLY A 176 -34.84 43.77 59.63
CA GLY A 176 -35.96 43.99 58.73
C GLY A 176 -36.89 42.78 58.75
N VAL A 177 -37.91 42.83 59.59
CA VAL A 177 -39.05 41.90 59.59
C VAL A 177 -40.00 42.26 58.45
N PRO A 178 -40.49 41.31 57.65
CA PRO A 178 -41.75 41.48 56.94
C PRO A 178 -42.82 40.57 57.58
N GLY A 179 -43.91 41.22 58.02
CA GLY A 179 -44.99 40.64 58.79
C GLY A 179 -45.96 39.75 58.00
N SER A 180 -46.69 38.97 58.78
CA SER A 180 -47.86 38.17 58.41
C SER A 180 -49.04 39.03 57.95
N SER A 181 -49.76 38.55 56.93
CA SER A 181 -51.22 38.72 56.85
C SER A 181 -51.85 37.53 56.15
N ASN A 182 -52.59 36.73 56.92
CA ASN A 182 -53.56 35.74 56.46
C ASN A 182 -54.76 36.44 55.79
N GLY A 183 -55.35 35.81 54.78
CA GLY A 183 -56.63 36.24 54.22
C GLY A 183 -57.18 35.25 53.20
N ALA A 184 -58.10 34.38 53.67
CA ALA A 184 -59.26 33.75 53.02
C ALA A 184 -59.47 32.33 53.54
#